data_AF-A0A8T4RKS4-F1
#
_entry.id   AF-A0A8T4RKS4-F1
#
_cell.length_a   1.000
_cell.length_b   1.000
_cell.length_c   1.000
_cell.angle_alpha   90.00
_cell.angle_beta   90.00
_cell.angle_gamma   90.00
#
_symmetry.space_group_name_H-M   'P 1'
#
loop_
_entity.id
_entity.type
_entity.pdbx_description
1 polymer ?
#
loop_
_entity_poly.entity_id
_entity_poly.type
_entity_poly.pdbx_seq_one_letter_code
_entity_poly.pdbx_strand_id
1 'polypeptide(L)'
;MKQQVENLANTLKKNGICATKDEALQKAREILHLHDEVEQLEQVEAYHEKGREGLQNEIQRLKKIVTEQEEEISQLKKEKKELEVLREQLEDEIRELQFQQ
;
A
#
# COMPACT_ATOMS: atom_id res chain seq x y z
N MET A 1 -11.55 27.13 23.52
CA MET A 1 -11.47 28.11 22.42
C MET A 1 -11.38 29.58 22.88
N LYS A 2 -12.41 30.20 23.49
CA LYS A 2 -12.37 31.65 23.84
C LYS A 2 -11.16 32.06 24.71
N GLN A 3 -10.86 31.28 25.75
CA GLN A 3 -9.69 31.52 26.61
C GLN A 3 -8.35 31.34 25.88
N GLN A 4 -8.26 30.37 24.97
CA GLN A 4 -7.03 30.12 24.19
C GLN A 4 -6.77 31.26 23.20
N VAL A 5 -7.82 31.74 22.53
CA VAL A 5 -7.76 32.93 21.65
C VAL A 5 -7.28 34.14 22.44
N GLU A 6 -7.84 34.38 23.63
CA GLU A 6 -7.44 35.51 24.47
C GLU A 6 -6.00 35.40 24.97
N ASN A 7 -5.56 34.21 25.40
CA ASN A 7 -4.19 33.97 25.85
C ASN A 7 -3.17 34.16 24.71
N LEU A 8 -3.47 33.64 23.52
CA LEU A 8 -2.62 33.79 22.35
C LEU A 8 -2.60 35.25 21.87
N ALA A 9 -3.75 35.92 21.82
CA ALA A 9 -3.83 37.35 21.49
C ALA A 9 -3.01 38.22 22.47
N ASN A 10 -3.09 37.94 23.77
CA ASN A 10 -2.27 38.62 24.77
C ASN A 10 -0.77 38.38 24.55
N THR A 11 -0.39 37.17 24.14
CA THR A 11 0.99 36.81 23.82
C THR A 11 1.49 37.54 22.57
N LEU A 12 0.70 37.55 21.50
CA LEU A 12 1.02 38.27 20.26
C LEU A 12 1.21 39.77 20.50
N LYS A 13 0.32 40.37 21.29
CA LYS A 13 0.42 41.79 21.66
C LYS A 13 1.62 42.07 22.56
N LYS A 14 1.87 41.23 23.58
CA LYS A 14 3.03 41.35 24.48
C LYS A 14 4.35 41.29 23.71
N ASN A 15 4.42 40.49 22.66
CA ASN A 15 5.60 40.33 21.81
C ASN A 15 5.70 41.40 20.70
N GLY A 16 4.80 42.40 20.67
CA GLY A 16 4.81 43.46 19.67
C GLY A 16 4.45 43.02 18.25
N ILE A 17 3.90 41.81 18.08
CA ILE A 17 3.49 41.26 16.78
C ILE A 17 2.20 41.93 16.28
N CYS A 18 1.36 42.40 17.20
CA CYS A 18 0.11 43.09 16.90
C CYS A 18 0.06 44.43 17.61
N ALA A 19 -0.36 45.47 16.90
CA ALA A 19 -0.48 46.82 17.45
C ALA A 19 -1.75 46.99 18.29
N THR A 20 -2.83 46.29 17.91
CA THR A 20 -4.15 46.42 18.55
C THR A 20 -4.62 45.09 19.14
N LYS A 21 -5.58 45.18 20.08
CA LYS A 21 -6.21 43.99 20.67
C LYS A 21 -7.04 43.23 19.64
N ASP A 22 -7.73 43.95 18.75
CA ASP A 22 -8.60 43.33 17.74
C ASP A 22 -7.79 42.60 16.68
N GLU A 23 -6.67 43.18 16.24
CA GLU A 23 -5.70 42.51 15.36
C GLU A 23 -5.14 41.23 16.02
N ALA A 24 -4.76 41.32 17.31
CA ALA A 24 -4.25 40.19 18.05
C ALA A 24 -5.30 39.07 18.21
N LEU A 25 -6.56 39.42 18.45
CA LEU A 25 -7.66 38.46 18.55
C LEU A 25 -7.96 37.81 17.20
N GLN A 26 -7.90 38.56 16.09
CA GLN A 26 -8.12 38.04 14.75
C GLN A 26 -7.01 37.04 14.38
N LYS A 27 -5.74 37.44 14.52
CA LYS A 27 -4.60 36.56 14.26
C LYS A 27 -4.59 35.32 15.16
N ALA A 28 -4.96 35.46 16.43
CA ALA A 28 -5.07 34.32 17.33
C ALA A 28 -6.12 33.30 16.88
N ARG A 29 -7.25 33.74 16.32
CA ARG A 29 -8.27 32.84 15.73
C ARG A 29 -7.74 32.15 14.48
N GLU A 30 -7.08 32.89 13.60
CA GLU A 30 -6.48 32.34 12.38
C GLU A 30 -5.40 31.29 12.69
N ILE A 31 -4.52 31.56 13.66
CA ILE A 31 -3.48 30.61 14.09
C ILE A 31 -4.11 29.33 14.65
N LEU A 32 -5.15 29.45 15.49
CA LEU A 32 -5.81 28.27 16.05
C LEU A 32 -6.55 27.48 14.97
N HIS A 33 -7.20 28.16 14.01
CA HIS A 33 -7.82 27.49 12.88
C HIS A 33 -6.80 26.73 12.02
N LEU A 34 -5.69 27.36 11.67
CA LEU A 34 -4.62 26.72 10.91
C LEU A 34 -3.99 25.56 11.69
N HIS A 35 -3.88 25.67 13.01
CA HIS A 35 -3.41 24.58 13.86
C HIS A 35 -4.34 23.36 13.77
N ASP A 36 -5.65 23.58 13.89
CA ASP A 36 -6.66 22.52 13.76
C ASP A 36 -6.64 21.89 12.35
N GLU A 37 -6.46 22.70 11.29
CA GLU A 37 -6.31 22.19 9.92
C GLU A 37 -5.05 21.35 9.74
N VAL A 38 -3.91 21.77 10.31
CA VAL A 38 -2.67 21.00 10.26
C VAL A 38 -2.84 19.67 10.99
N GLU A 39 -3.43 19.66 12.19
CA GLU A 39 -3.67 18.42 12.95
C GLU A 39 -4.59 17.45 12.17
N GLN A 40 -5.61 17.97 11.48
CA GLN A 40 -6.47 17.16 10.61
C GLN A 40 -5.71 16.58 9.42
N LEU A 41 -4.85 17.38 8.78
CA LEU A 41 -4.04 16.91 7.66
C LEU A 41 -3.03 15.82 8.09
N GLU A 42 -2.42 15.96 9.27
CA GLU A 42 -1.54 14.94 9.84
C GLU A 42 -2.28 13.61 10.08
N GLN A 43 -3.54 13.67 10.53
CA GLN A 43 -4.37 12.47 10.70
C GLN A 43 -4.72 11.81 9.36
N VAL A 44 -5.04 12.60 8.34
CA VAL A 44 -5.30 12.10 6.97
C VAL A 44 -4.04 11.48 6.37
N GLU A 45 -2.88 12.11 6.55
CA GLU A 45 -1.60 11.58 6.10
C GLU A 45 -1.28 10.25 6.77
N ALA A 46 -1.47 10.14 8.09
CA ALA A 46 -1.27 8.90 8.84
C ALA A 46 -2.22 7.78 8.37
N TYR A 47 -3.46 8.11 8.02
CA TYR A 47 -4.41 7.15 7.44
C TYR A 47 -3.93 6.65 6.06
N HIS A 48 -3.49 7.56 5.19
CA HIS A 48 -2.96 7.20 3.87
C HIS A 48 -1.67 6.39 3.97
N GLU A 49 -0.79 6.67 4.92
CA GLU A 49 0.45 5.91 5.13
C GLU A 49 0.15 4.45 5.49
N LYS A 50 -0.77 4.21 6.42
CA LYS A 50 -1.24 2.84 6.74
C LYS A 50 -1.84 2.14 5.52
N GLY A 51 -2.60 2.88 4.71
CA GLY A 51 -3.13 2.36 3.44
C GLY A 51 -2.03 1.95 2.46
N ARG A 52 -0.98 2.77 2.32
CA ARG A 52 0.20 2.48 1.49
C ARG A 52 0.94 1.25 1.97
N GLU A 53 1.20 1.13 3.27
CA GLU A 53 1.83 -0.05 3.87
C GLU A 53 1.02 -1.32 3.60
N GLY A 54 -0.30 -1.26 3.77
CA GLY A 54 -1.21 -2.38 3.48
C GLY A 54 -1.14 -2.82 2.02
N LEU A 55 -1.15 -1.88 1.08
CA LEU A 55 -1.01 -2.17 -0.35
C LEU A 55 0.37 -2.75 -0.71
N GLN A 56 1.44 -2.25 -0.10
CA GLN A 56 2.79 -2.80 -0.31
C GLN A 56 2.88 -4.26 0.15
N ASN A 57 2.31 -4.58 1.30
CA ASN A 57 2.26 -5.95 1.81
C ASN A 57 1.47 -6.88 0.88
N GLU A 58 0.33 -6.42 0.36
CA GLU A 58 -0.46 -7.23 -0.59
C GLU A 58 0.28 -7.42 -1.92
N ILE A 59 0.99 -6.41 -2.42
CA ILE A 59 1.85 -6.54 -3.61
C ILE A 59 2.93 -7.62 -3.38
N GLN A 60 3.59 -7.62 -2.22
CA GLN A 60 4.60 -8.64 -1.90
C GLN A 60 3.99 -10.04 -1.83
N ARG A 61 2.82 -10.17 -1.20
CA ARG A 61 2.09 -11.43 -1.13
C ARG A 61 1.73 -11.96 -2.52
N LEU A 62 1.16 -11.11 -3.37
CA LEU A 62 0.76 -11.49 -4.74
C LEU A 62 1.98 -11.86 -5.58
N LYS A 63 3.11 -11.17 -5.44
CA LYS A 63 4.37 -11.56 -6.10
C LYS A 63 4.79 -12.97 -5.72
N LYS A 64 4.72 -13.34 -4.44
CA LYS A 64 5.02 -14.70 -3.97
C LYS A 64 4.12 -15.74 -4.62
N ILE A 65 2.82 -15.47 -4.66
CA ILE A 65 1.82 -16.35 -5.29
C ILE A 65 2.13 -16.54 -6.79
N VAL A 66 2.46 -15.46 -7.50
CA VAL A 66 2.82 -15.54 -8.92
C VAL A 66 4.05 -16.42 -9.12
N THR A 67 5.10 -16.24 -8.31
CA THR A 67 6.30 -17.08 -8.39
C THR A 67 5.99 -18.57 -8.14
N GLU A 68 5.19 -18.88 -7.12
CA GLU A 68 4.77 -20.25 -6.83
C GLU A 68 3.99 -20.87 -8.00
N GLN A 69 3.09 -20.10 -8.62
CA GLN A 69 2.34 -20.54 -9.79
C GLN A 69 3.22 -20.74 -11.03
N GLU A 70 4.22 -19.88 -11.24
CA GLU A 70 5.19 -20.01 -12.34
C GLU A 70 6.03 -21.30 -12.19
N GLU A 71 6.44 -21.62 -10.97
CA GLU A 71 7.14 -22.87 -10.64
C GLU A 71 6.27 -24.10 -10.90
N GLU A 72 5.02 -24.08 -10.44
CA GLU A 72 4.05 -25.16 -10.68
C GLU A 72 3.81 -25.38 -12.18
N ILE A 73 3.58 -24.30 -12.94
CA ILE A 73 3.43 -24.36 -14.40
C ILE A 73 4.68 -24.96 -15.07
N SER A 74 5.87 -24.58 -14.61
CA SER A 74 7.14 -25.11 -15.12
C SER A 74 7.25 -26.61 -14.87
N GLN A 75 6.86 -27.07 -13.69
CA GLN A 75 6.87 -28.48 -13.32
C GLN A 75 5.86 -29.29 -14.14
N LEU A 76 4.61 -28.82 -14.25
CA LEU A 76 3.58 -29.45 -15.07
C LEU A 76 3.97 -29.56 -16.55
N LYS A 77 4.69 -28.57 -17.09
CA LYS A 77 5.22 -28.63 -18.46
C LYS A 77 6.25 -29.76 -18.63
N LYS A 78 7.10 -29.99 -17.63
CA LYS A 78 8.08 -31.09 -17.66
C LYS A 78 7.37 -32.44 -17.60
N GLU A 79 6.46 -32.61 -16.64
CA GLU A 79 5.67 -33.84 -16.49
C GLU A 79 4.86 -34.16 -17.74
N LYS A 80 4.24 -33.16 -18.37
CA LYS A 80 3.55 -33.35 -19.64
C LYS A 80 4.48 -33.90 -20.72
N LYS A 81 5.69 -33.35 -20.85
CA LYS A 81 6.66 -33.79 -21.85
C LYS A 81 7.14 -35.22 -21.59
N GLU A 82 7.37 -35.58 -20.33
CA GLU A 82 7.73 -36.95 -19.94
C GLU A 82 6.62 -37.94 -20.29
N LEU A 83 5.36 -37.58 -20.03
CA LEU A 83 4.21 -38.40 -20.42
C LEU A 83 4.05 -38.53 -21.93
N GLU A 84 4.34 -37.48 -22.70
CA GLU A 84 4.33 -37.54 -24.17
C GLU A 84 5.38 -38.53 -24.70
N VAL A 85 6.60 -38.52 -24.14
CA VAL A 85 7.66 -39.48 -24.49
C VAL A 85 7.24 -40.91 -24.13
N LEU A 86 6.70 -41.12 -22.93
CA LEU A 86 6.25 -42.43 -22.49
C LEU A 86 5.11 -42.97 -23.38
N ARG A 87 4.19 -42.09 -23.79
CA ARG A 87 3.10 -42.44 -24.72
C ARG A 87 3.66 -42.91 -26.05
N GLU A 88 4.62 -42.19 -26.63
CA GLU A 88 5.27 -42.56 -27.89
C GLU A 88 5.96 -43.93 -27.80
N GLN A 89 6.70 -44.17 -26.71
CA GLN A 89 7.36 -45.46 -26.46
C GLN A 89 6.35 -46.63 -26.40
N LEU A 90 5.24 -46.44 -25.69
CA LEU A 90 4.18 -47.45 -25.60
C LEU A 90 3.49 -47.68 -26.95
N GLU A 91 3.27 -46.63 -27.73
CA GLU A 91 2.71 -46.75 -29.08
C GLU A 91 3.64 -47.56 -30.00
N ASP A 92 4.95 -47.36 -29.91
CA ASP A 92 5.93 -48.12 -30.68
C ASP A 92 5.98 -49.59 -30.23
N GLU A 93 5.99 -49.86 -28.92
CA GLU A 93 5.94 -51.23 -28.38
C GLU A 93 4.68 -51.99 -28.81
N ILE A 94 3.51 -51.32 -28.79
CA ILE A 94 2.25 -51.91 -29.28
C ILE A 94 2.36 -52.25 -30.77
N ARG A 95 2.92 -51.37 -31.60
CA ARG A 95 3.11 -51.64 -33.03
C ARG A 95 4.01 -52.85 -33.24
N GLU A 96 5.14 -52.94 -32.53
CA GLU A 96 6.06 -54.07 -32.63
C GLU A 96 5.38 -55.40 -32.28
N LEU A 97 4.60 -55.43 -31.18
CA LEU A 97 3.86 -56.62 -30.77
C LEU A 97 2.79 -57.04 -31.79
N GLN A 98 2.14 -56.09 -32.45
CA GLN A 98 1.15 -56.36 -33.50
C GLN A 98 1.78 -56.90 -34.80
N PHE A 99 3.02 -56.52 -35.12
CA PHE A 99 3.74 -57.04 -36.30
C PHE A 99 4.36 -58.43 -36.10
N GLN A 100 4.46 -58.91 -34.86
CA GLN A 100 5.01 -60.23 -34.51
C GLN A 100 3.96 -61.36 -34.45
N GLN A 101 2.67 -61.05 -34.60
CA GLN A 101 1.55 -62.01 -34.63
C GLN A 101 1.06 -62.25 -36.06
#